data_AF-A0AAN4ATU3-F1
#
_entry.id   AF-A0AAN4ATU3-F1
#
_cell.length_a   1.000
_cell.length_b   1.000
_cell.length_c   1.000
_cell.angle_alpha   90.00
_cell.angle_beta   90.00
_cell.angle_gamma   90.00
#
_symmetry.space_group_name_H-M   'P 1'
#
loop_
_entity.id
_entity.type
_entity.pdbx_description
1 polymer ?
#
loop_
_entity_poly.entity_id
_entity_poly.type
_entity_poly.pdbx_seq_one_letter_code
_entity_poly.pdbx_strand_id
1 'polypeptide(L)'
;MKKLMEVVKEMKGMEVAVEDFENEVIIAFGDYEFNGISEVVLEKSMGQNYDYTAYVNEKNAPEVFISVEKTDEGIIVLDAWTNEKEENFEKMIGKTWAEVKEDMIDSITVEMENVDVKSGSCIVDFTNCSFLSIMGTYREENDEVIIEVADNAIIYDNRG
;
A
#
# COMPACT_ATOMS: atom_id res chain seq x y z
N MET A 1 3.76 13.85 1.86
CA MET A 1 3.79 12.43 2.17
C MET A 1 4.07 11.70 0.88
N LYS A 2 5.28 11.18 0.76
CA LYS A 2 5.75 10.38 -0.36
C LYS A 2 4.98 9.06 -0.44
N LYS A 3 4.88 8.47 -1.63
CA LYS A 3 4.29 7.14 -1.87
C LYS A 3 5.38 6.06 -1.84
N LEU A 4 5.04 4.82 -1.46
CA LEU A 4 6.04 3.75 -1.40
C LEU A 4 6.69 3.49 -2.77
N MET A 5 5.89 3.54 -3.84
CA MET A 5 6.43 3.38 -5.20
C MET A 5 7.41 4.48 -5.62
N GLU A 6 7.35 5.68 -5.03
CA GLU A 6 8.37 6.72 -5.24
C GLU A 6 9.67 6.36 -4.51
N VAL A 7 9.57 5.82 -3.30
CA VAL A 7 10.72 5.28 -2.54
C VAL A 7 11.44 4.21 -3.36
N VAL A 8 10.68 3.23 -3.89
CA VAL A 8 11.21 2.16 -4.75
C VAL A 8 11.96 2.71 -5.98
N LYS A 9 11.39 3.73 -6.64
CA LYS A 9 11.98 4.34 -7.84
C LYS A 9 13.29 5.07 -7.54
N GLU A 10 13.40 5.71 -6.40
CA GLU A 10 14.60 6.44 -6.00
C GLU A 10 15.73 5.52 -5.54
N MET A 11 15.41 4.36 -4.95
CA MET A 11 16.42 3.39 -4.55
C MET A 11 17.08 2.69 -5.75
N LYS A 12 16.34 2.46 -6.82
CA LYS A 12 16.84 1.70 -7.96
C LYS A 12 17.98 2.44 -8.67
N GLY A 13 19.14 1.79 -8.76
CA GLY A 13 20.35 2.38 -9.36
C GLY A 13 21.12 3.32 -8.43
N MET A 14 20.79 3.35 -7.14
CA MET A 14 21.56 4.05 -6.12
C MET A 14 22.96 3.44 -5.99
N GLU A 15 23.98 4.29 -5.94
CA GLU A 15 25.38 3.93 -5.72
C GLU A 15 25.89 4.66 -4.49
N VAL A 16 26.26 3.92 -3.45
CA VAL A 16 26.59 4.49 -2.13
C VAL A 16 27.76 3.76 -1.47
N ALA A 17 28.47 4.46 -0.59
CA ALA A 17 29.51 3.83 0.22
C ALA A 17 28.89 2.75 1.12
N VAL A 18 29.67 1.70 1.43
CA VAL A 18 29.19 0.55 2.21
C VAL A 18 28.69 0.98 3.59
N GLU A 19 29.39 1.91 4.22
CA GLU A 19 29.09 2.47 5.53
C GLU A 19 27.84 3.35 5.56
N ASP A 20 27.46 3.94 4.42
CA ASP A 20 26.35 4.90 4.32
C ASP A 20 25.05 4.24 3.82
N PHE A 21 25.12 3.01 3.31
CA PHE A 21 23.99 2.34 2.65
C PHE A 21 22.71 2.33 3.48
N GLU A 22 22.80 2.02 4.78
CA GLU A 22 21.63 2.02 5.67
C GLU A 22 20.99 3.41 5.78
N ASN A 23 21.82 4.44 5.95
CA ASN A 23 21.35 5.81 6.07
C ASN A 23 20.72 6.32 4.77
N GLU A 24 21.30 5.99 3.62
CA GLU A 24 20.78 6.37 2.31
C GLU A 24 19.46 5.68 1.98
N VAL A 25 19.30 4.41 2.39
CA VAL A 25 18.00 3.71 2.31
C VAL A 25 16.95 4.41 3.17
N ILE A 26 17.28 4.81 4.40
CA ILE A 26 16.36 5.55 5.28
C ILE A 26 16.02 6.92 4.68
N ILE A 27 17.00 7.64 4.13
CA ILE A 27 16.78 8.93 3.45
C ILE A 27 15.82 8.77 2.26
N ALA A 28 15.94 7.69 1.49
CA ALA A 28 15.05 7.42 0.37
C ALA A 28 13.60 7.21 0.79
N PHE A 29 13.31 6.78 2.02
CA PHE A 29 11.93 6.76 2.54
C PHE A 29 11.36 8.17 2.75
N GLY A 30 12.19 9.17 3.04
CA GLY A 30 11.79 10.57 3.11
C GLY A 30 10.66 10.83 4.12
N ASP A 31 9.54 11.38 3.62
CA ASP A 31 8.31 11.62 4.39
C ASP A 31 7.21 10.57 4.12
N TYR A 32 7.59 9.36 3.69
CA TYR A 32 6.67 8.23 3.64
C TYR A 32 6.27 7.83 5.06
N GLU A 33 4.96 7.65 5.26
CA GLU A 33 4.38 7.26 6.55
C GLU A 33 3.39 6.12 6.34
N PHE A 34 3.36 5.17 7.28
CA PHE A 34 2.35 4.12 7.35
C PHE A 34 1.67 4.18 8.72
N ASN A 35 0.35 4.39 8.74
CA ASN A 35 -0.42 4.61 9.97
C ASN A 35 0.15 5.72 10.88
N GLY A 36 0.73 6.76 10.30
CA GLY A 36 1.35 7.89 11.02
C GLY A 36 2.72 7.57 11.65
N ILE A 37 3.32 6.42 11.32
CA ILE A 37 4.67 6.04 11.70
C ILE A 37 5.62 6.24 10.52
N SER A 38 6.82 6.78 10.79
CA SER A 38 7.85 7.06 9.79
C SER A 38 9.21 6.44 10.12
N GLU A 39 9.32 5.70 11.24
CA GLU A 39 10.56 5.03 11.61
C GLU A 39 10.82 3.89 10.63
N VAL A 40 12.00 3.86 10.00
CA VAL A 40 12.34 2.85 8.98
C VAL A 40 13.32 1.84 9.55
N VAL A 41 13.07 0.58 9.28
CA VAL A 41 13.95 -0.56 9.60
C VAL A 41 14.52 -1.10 8.31
N LEU A 42 15.83 -1.35 8.29
CA LEU A 42 16.52 -2.09 7.24
C LEU A 42 17.04 -3.41 7.80
N GLU A 43 16.58 -4.52 7.23
CA GLU A 43 17.02 -5.85 7.63
C GLU A 43 17.75 -6.55 6.50
N LYS A 44 18.82 -7.28 6.84
CA LYS A 44 19.50 -8.14 5.88
C LYS A 44 18.68 -9.41 5.66
N SER A 45 18.39 -9.70 4.41
CA SER A 45 17.66 -10.93 4.04
C SER A 45 18.55 -12.17 4.18
N MET A 46 17.92 -13.28 4.56
CA MET A 46 18.53 -14.62 4.49
C MET A 46 18.03 -15.44 3.28
N GLY A 47 17.22 -14.83 2.40
CA GLY A 47 16.67 -15.45 1.19
C GLY A 47 17.62 -15.43 -0.01
N GLN A 48 17.20 -16.04 -1.13
CA GLN A 48 18.02 -16.17 -2.35
C GLN A 48 17.79 -15.09 -3.41
N ASN A 49 16.74 -14.27 -3.30
CA ASN A 49 16.28 -13.41 -4.40
C ASN A 49 16.47 -11.91 -4.17
N TYR A 50 16.84 -11.50 -2.95
CA TYR A 50 17.10 -10.11 -2.56
C TYR A 50 18.02 -10.11 -1.35
N ASP A 51 18.72 -9.00 -1.12
CA ASP A 51 19.77 -8.87 -0.12
C ASP A 51 19.29 -8.19 1.16
N TYR A 52 18.34 -7.27 1.03
CA TYR A 52 17.78 -6.49 2.13
C TYR A 52 16.27 -6.31 2.00
N THR A 53 15.60 -6.06 3.13
CA THR A 53 14.22 -5.61 3.21
C THR A 53 14.17 -4.32 4.02
N ALA A 54 13.51 -3.29 3.50
CA ALA A 54 13.28 -2.03 4.19
C ALA A 54 11.78 -1.80 4.39
N TYR A 55 11.36 -1.36 5.58
CA TYR A 55 9.95 -1.11 5.89
C TYR A 55 9.80 -0.11 7.04
N VAL A 56 8.62 0.52 7.15
CA VAL A 56 8.26 1.32 8.33
C VAL A 56 8.03 0.39 9.52
N ASN A 57 8.55 0.72 10.71
CA ASN A 57 8.46 -0.04 11.96
C ASN A 57 7.04 -0.10 12.54
N GLU A 58 6.11 -0.62 11.76
CA GLU A 58 4.71 -0.76 12.08
C GLU A 58 4.19 -2.09 11.55
N LYS A 59 3.22 -2.68 12.26
CA LYS A 59 2.72 -4.00 11.89
C LYS A 59 2.01 -3.94 10.54
N ASN A 60 2.29 -4.92 9.69
CA ASN A 60 1.77 -5.02 8.32
C ASN A 60 2.21 -3.87 7.40
N ALA A 61 3.24 -3.10 7.79
CA ALA A 61 3.82 -2.12 6.89
C ALA A 61 4.30 -2.82 5.61
N PRO A 62 4.09 -2.18 4.45
CA PRO A 62 4.66 -2.64 3.20
C PRO A 62 6.18 -2.77 3.26
N GLU A 63 6.68 -3.81 2.60
CA GLU A 63 8.11 -4.09 2.50
C GLU A 63 8.66 -3.66 1.13
N VAL A 64 9.83 -3.04 1.13
CA VAL A 64 10.67 -2.83 -0.05
C VAL A 64 11.79 -3.85 -0.03
N PHE A 65 11.81 -4.73 -1.02
CA PHE A 65 12.86 -5.70 -1.26
C PHE A 65 13.94 -5.06 -2.11
N ILE A 66 15.19 -5.21 -1.71
CA ILE A 66 16.33 -4.55 -2.32
C ILE A 66 17.37 -5.61 -2.67
N SER A 67 17.79 -5.66 -3.93
CA SER A 67 18.92 -6.45 -4.39
C SER A 67 20.09 -5.55 -4.72
N VAL A 68 21.29 -5.95 -4.28
CA VAL A 68 22.49 -5.13 -4.42
C VAL A 68 23.67 -5.92 -4.99
N GLU A 69 24.59 -5.20 -5.62
CA GLU A 69 25.92 -5.67 -5.93
C GLU A 69 26.92 -4.94 -5.02
N LYS A 70 27.79 -5.71 -4.37
CA LYS A 70 28.91 -5.16 -3.61
C LYS A 70 30.13 -5.08 -4.50
N THR A 71 30.69 -3.90 -4.61
CA THR A 71 31.90 -3.60 -5.38
C THR A 71 33.00 -3.12 -4.46
N ASP A 72 34.21 -2.93 -4.99
CA ASP A 72 35.32 -2.32 -4.26
C ASP A 72 35.07 -0.82 -3.96
N GLU A 73 34.15 -0.18 -4.68
CA GLU A 73 33.83 1.25 -4.57
C GLU A 73 32.59 1.53 -3.70
N GLY A 74 31.78 0.50 -3.41
CA GLY A 74 30.56 0.67 -2.62
C GLY A 74 29.50 -0.42 -2.87
N ILE A 75 28.25 -0.06 -2.59
CA ILE A 75 27.06 -0.85 -2.85
C ILE A 75 26.27 -0.20 -3.99
N ILE A 76 25.89 -1.01 -4.97
CA ILE A 76 25.01 -0.62 -6.07
C ILE A 76 23.67 -1.31 -5.87
N VAL A 77 22.57 -0.56 -5.80
CA VAL A 77 21.22 -1.15 -5.79
C VAL A 77 20.85 -1.55 -7.22
N LEU A 78 20.87 -2.86 -7.49
CA LEU A 78 20.55 -3.44 -8.78
C LEU A 78 19.06 -3.32 -9.09
N ASP A 79 18.23 -3.62 -8.09
CA ASP A 79 16.78 -3.52 -8.19
C ASP A 79 16.14 -3.29 -6.83
N ALA A 80 14.97 -2.67 -6.85
CA ALA A 80 14.11 -2.49 -5.70
C ALA A 80 12.66 -2.72 -6.13
N TRP A 81 11.87 -3.40 -5.31
CA TRP A 81 10.46 -3.63 -5.57
C TRP A 81 9.71 -3.84 -4.26
N THR A 82 8.38 -3.81 -4.31
CA THR A 82 7.53 -4.07 -3.16
C THR A 82 6.51 -5.15 -3.51
N ASN A 83 5.99 -5.82 -2.48
CA ASN A 83 4.81 -6.69 -2.62
C ASN A 83 3.53 -5.87 -2.79
N GLU A 84 3.59 -4.56 -2.56
CA GLU A 84 2.47 -3.70 -2.87
C GLU A 84 2.17 -3.71 -4.36
N LYS A 85 0.97 -4.16 -4.65
CA LYS A 85 0.31 -3.94 -5.93
C LYS A 85 -0.22 -2.50 -6.03
N GLU A 86 0.40 -1.52 -5.37
CA GLU A 86 -0.07 -0.11 -5.31
C GLU A 86 -0.26 0.48 -6.72
N GLU A 87 0.68 0.25 -7.66
CA GLU A 87 0.51 0.70 -9.04
C GLU A 87 -0.67 0.03 -9.78
N ASN A 88 -1.22 -1.07 -9.26
CA ASN A 88 -2.46 -1.67 -9.79
C ASN A 88 -3.70 -1.08 -9.12
N PHE A 89 -3.65 -0.75 -7.83
CA PHE A 89 -4.79 -0.14 -7.13
C PHE A 89 -5.05 1.28 -7.61
N GLU A 90 -4.01 2.09 -7.88
CA GLU A 90 -4.23 3.43 -8.46
C GLU A 90 -4.92 3.36 -9.83
N LYS A 91 -4.67 2.31 -10.62
CA LYS A 91 -5.37 2.08 -11.90
C LYS A 91 -6.84 1.68 -11.72
N MET A 92 -7.27 1.35 -10.51
CA MET A 92 -8.67 1.06 -10.20
C MET A 92 -9.48 2.32 -9.93
N ILE A 93 -8.83 3.44 -9.59
CA ILE A 93 -9.51 4.74 -9.41
C ILE A 93 -10.26 5.10 -10.69
N GLY A 94 -11.56 5.41 -10.55
CA GLY A 94 -12.43 5.76 -11.67
C GLY A 94 -13.04 4.57 -12.41
N LYS A 95 -12.62 3.33 -12.11
CA LYS A 95 -13.28 2.11 -12.64
C LYS A 95 -14.57 1.81 -11.90
N THR A 96 -15.48 1.11 -12.57
CA THR A 96 -16.71 0.64 -11.94
C THR A 96 -16.45 -0.60 -11.08
N TRP A 97 -17.34 -0.85 -10.11
CA TRP A 97 -17.30 -2.05 -9.29
C TRP A 97 -17.27 -3.32 -10.13
N ALA A 98 -18.10 -3.41 -11.17
CA ALA A 98 -18.12 -4.57 -12.06
C ALA A 98 -16.78 -4.87 -12.72
N GLU A 99 -15.93 -3.86 -12.98
CA GLU A 99 -14.61 -4.05 -13.59
C GLU A 99 -13.56 -4.62 -12.62
N VAL A 100 -13.75 -4.42 -11.30
CA VAL A 100 -12.73 -4.73 -10.28
C VAL A 100 -13.21 -5.70 -9.20
N LYS A 101 -14.51 -6.03 -9.18
CA LYS A 101 -15.15 -6.81 -8.11
C LYS A 101 -14.46 -8.14 -7.86
N GLU A 102 -14.08 -8.87 -8.90
CA GLU A 102 -13.41 -10.17 -8.76
C GLU A 102 -12.06 -10.06 -8.03
N ASP A 103 -11.35 -8.94 -8.19
CA ASP A 103 -10.06 -8.70 -7.55
C ASP A 103 -10.20 -8.17 -6.11
N MET A 104 -11.33 -7.54 -5.76
CA MET A 104 -11.48 -6.71 -4.57
C MET A 104 -12.48 -7.25 -3.54
N ILE A 105 -13.37 -8.17 -3.92
CA ILE A 105 -14.49 -8.62 -3.07
C ILE A 105 -14.04 -9.17 -1.71
N ASP A 106 -12.90 -9.86 -1.66
CA ASP A 106 -12.37 -10.46 -0.42
C ASP A 106 -11.65 -9.45 0.48
N SER A 107 -11.55 -8.19 0.05
CA SER A 107 -10.82 -7.14 0.75
C SER A 107 -11.71 -5.98 1.18
N ILE A 108 -13.02 -6.18 1.36
CA ILE A 108 -13.94 -5.11 1.77
C ILE A 108 -14.10 -5.02 3.30
N THR A 109 -14.29 -3.81 3.80
CA THR A 109 -14.73 -3.54 5.17
C THR A 109 -15.73 -2.38 5.19
N VAL A 110 -16.65 -2.40 6.16
CA VAL A 110 -17.58 -1.30 6.43
C VAL A 110 -17.61 -1.06 7.91
N GLU A 111 -17.07 0.08 8.35
CA GLU A 111 -17.15 0.50 9.74
C GLU A 111 -18.46 1.24 10.01
N MET A 112 -18.99 1.15 11.22
CA MET A 112 -20.28 1.78 11.57
C MET A 112 -20.25 3.31 11.44
N GLU A 113 -19.08 3.93 11.57
CA GLU A 113 -18.90 5.37 11.35
C GLU A 113 -19.06 5.78 9.88
N ASN A 114 -18.89 4.83 8.96
CA ASN A 114 -19.05 5.00 7.53
C ASN A 114 -20.48 4.73 7.04
N VAL A 115 -21.42 4.49 7.96
CA VAL A 115 -22.83 4.21 7.65
C VAL A 115 -23.70 5.41 8.01
N ASP A 116 -24.39 5.97 7.02
CA ASP A 116 -25.51 6.88 7.24
C ASP A 116 -26.82 6.08 7.34
N VAL A 117 -27.19 5.73 8.57
CA VAL A 117 -28.40 4.96 8.87
C VAL A 117 -29.68 5.64 8.36
N LYS A 118 -29.70 6.98 8.21
CA LYS A 118 -30.90 7.68 7.74
C LYS A 118 -31.11 7.51 6.25
N SER A 119 -30.04 7.57 5.46
CA SER A 119 -30.10 7.42 4.01
C SER A 119 -29.93 5.96 3.57
N GLY A 120 -29.40 5.10 4.44
CA GLY A 120 -28.99 3.74 4.09
C GLY A 120 -27.75 3.71 3.21
N SER A 121 -27.01 4.82 3.08
CA SER A 121 -25.75 4.86 2.34
C SER A 121 -24.58 4.46 3.24
N CYS A 122 -23.58 3.80 2.68
CA CYS A 122 -22.34 3.52 3.37
C CYS A 122 -21.12 3.74 2.48
N ILE A 123 -19.97 3.99 3.13
CA ILE A 123 -18.66 3.91 2.49
C ILE A 123 -18.11 2.51 2.77
N VAL A 124 -17.70 1.84 1.70
CA VAL A 124 -17.03 0.54 1.75
C VAL A 124 -15.55 0.79 1.45
N ASP A 125 -14.70 0.47 2.40
CA ASP A 125 -13.25 0.62 2.30
C ASP A 125 -12.59 -0.70 1.95
N PHE A 126 -11.35 -0.63 1.46
CA PHE A 126 -10.59 -1.81 1.10
C PHE A 126 -9.45 -2.07 2.10
N THR A 127 -9.44 -3.26 2.71
CA THR A 127 -8.43 -3.66 3.71
C THR A 127 -7.05 -3.89 3.09
N ASN A 128 -7.00 -4.14 1.79
CA ASN A 128 -5.76 -4.28 1.03
C ASN A 128 -5.26 -2.95 0.44
N CYS A 129 -6.03 -1.87 0.56
CA CYS A 129 -5.73 -0.56 0.00
C CYS A 129 -6.54 0.54 0.69
N SER A 130 -5.97 1.14 1.74
CA SER A 130 -6.66 2.09 2.61
C SER A 130 -7.08 3.40 1.95
N PHE A 131 -6.45 3.76 0.83
CA PHE A 131 -6.76 4.98 0.10
C PHE A 131 -7.92 4.84 -0.90
N LEU A 132 -8.44 3.63 -1.09
CA LEU A 132 -9.57 3.38 -1.98
C LEU A 132 -10.84 3.13 -1.19
N SER A 133 -11.93 3.67 -1.73
CA SER A 133 -13.27 3.45 -1.21
C SER A 133 -14.28 3.34 -2.34
N ILE A 134 -15.47 2.82 -2.02
CA ILE A 134 -16.60 2.78 -2.92
C ILE A 134 -17.91 3.04 -2.17
N MET A 135 -18.87 3.66 -2.85
CA MET A 135 -20.19 3.89 -2.27
C MET A 135 -21.05 2.63 -2.36
N GLY A 136 -21.63 2.24 -1.23
CA GLY A 136 -22.60 1.17 -1.12
C GLY A 136 -23.89 1.60 -0.43
N THR A 137 -24.78 0.64 -0.27
CA THR A 137 -25.95 0.75 0.60
C THR A 137 -25.85 -0.25 1.73
N TYR A 138 -26.43 0.13 2.86
CA TYR A 138 -26.48 -0.63 4.09
C TYR A 138 -27.94 -0.82 4.49
N ARG A 139 -28.28 -2.04 4.92
CA ARG A 139 -29.53 -2.34 5.61
C ARG A 139 -29.36 -3.49 6.59
N GLU A 140 -30.26 -3.55 7.57
CA GLU A 140 -30.35 -4.67 8.50
C GLU A 140 -31.64 -5.44 8.25
N GLU A 141 -31.53 -6.76 8.05
CA GLU A 141 -32.65 -7.65 7.84
C GLU A 141 -32.42 -8.95 8.61
N ASN A 142 -33.38 -9.37 9.45
CA ASN A 142 -33.32 -10.64 10.19
C ASN A 142 -32.01 -10.87 10.98
N ASP A 143 -31.54 -9.84 11.71
CA ASP A 143 -30.27 -9.85 12.45
C ASP A 143 -29.01 -9.96 11.56
N GLU A 144 -29.14 -9.80 10.24
CA GLU A 144 -28.04 -9.72 9.29
C GLU A 144 -27.81 -8.29 8.81
N VAL A 145 -26.54 -7.91 8.65
CA VAL A 145 -26.14 -6.68 7.98
C VAL A 145 -25.89 -7.00 6.50
N ILE A 146 -26.59 -6.31 5.63
CA ILE A 146 -26.46 -6.46 4.18
C ILE A 146 -25.83 -5.19 3.61
N ILE A 147 -24.68 -5.36 2.95
CA ILE A 147 -24.02 -4.32 2.17
C ILE A 147 -24.21 -4.64 0.69
N GLU A 148 -24.71 -3.67 -0.07
CA GLU A 148 -24.85 -3.79 -1.52
C GLU A 148 -24.05 -2.69 -2.21
N VAL A 149 -23.23 -3.09 -3.19
CA VAL A 149 -22.46 -2.18 -4.02
C VAL A 149 -22.94 -2.36 -5.45
N ALA A 150 -23.45 -1.29 -6.06
CA ALA A 150 -23.94 -1.33 -7.42
C ALA A 150 -22.79 -1.56 -8.41
N ASP A 151 -23.02 -2.34 -9.46
CA ASP A 151 -22.01 -2.67 -10.47
C ASP A 151 -21.40 -1.43 -11.16
N ASN A 152 -22.16 -0.33 -11.21
CA ASN A 152 -21.74 0.96 -11.77
C ASN A 152 -21.19 1.96 -10.72
N ALA A 153 -21.10 1.56 -9.44
CA ALA A 153 -20.45 2.37 -8.42
C ALA A 153 -18.96 2.53 -8.77
N ILE A 154 -18.42 3.72 -8.51
CA ILE A 154 -17.06 4.08 -8.93
C ILE A 154 -16.11 4.00 -7.75
N ILE A 155 -14.98 3.32 -7.94
CA ILE A 155 -13.86 3.34 -7.01
C ILE A 155 -13.26 4.74 -6.99
N TYR A 156 -13.06 5.31 -5.80
CA TYR A 156 -12.49 6.65 -5.65
C TYR A 156 -11.33 6.67 -4.65
N ASP A 157 -10.47 7.67 -4.82
CA ASP A 157 -9.37 7.99 -3.90
C ASP A 157 -9.95 8.81 -2.74
N ASN A 158 -9.83 8.30 -1.51
CA ASN A 158 -10.40 8.92 -0.31
C ASN A 158 -9.45 9.92 0.38
N ARG A 159 -8.24 10.15 -0.18
CA ARG A 159 -7.22 11.05 0.40
C ARG A 159 -7.51 12.54 0.20
N GLY A 160 -8.46 12.89 -0.67
CA GLY A 160 -8.84 14.28 -0.98
C GLY A 160 -8.33 14.79 -2.31
#